data_AF-A0A376TEU0-F1
#
_entry.id   AF-A0A376TEU0-F1
#
_cell.length_a   1.000
_cell.length_b   1.000
_cell.length_c   1.000
_cell.angle_alpha   90.00
_cell.angle_beta   90.00
_cell.angle_gamma   90.00
#
_symmetry.space_group_name_H-M   'P 1'
#
loop_
_entity.id
_entity.type
_entity.pdbx_description
1 polymer ?
#
loop_
_entity_poly.entity_id
_entity_poly.type
_entity_poly.pdbx_seq_one_letter_code
_entity_poly.pdbx_strand_id
1 'polypeptide(L)' 'MTTKLVRAGIRRILEDIKGIKVVGEASCGEDAVKWCRTNAVDVVLMDMSMPGIGGLEADA' A
#
# COMPACT_ATOMS: atom_id res chain seq x y z
N MET A 1 4.46 -13.10 3.98
CA MET A 1 5.59 -13.06 3.02
C MET A 1 5.01 -12.78 1.64
N THR A 2 4.60 -11.54 1.38
CA THR A 2 3.91 -11.19 0.13
C THR A 2 4.96 -10.82 -0.91
N THR A 3 5.22 -11.75 -1.81
CA THR A 3 6.27 -11.68 -2.84
C THR A 3 6.08 -10.45 -3.72
N LYS A 4 7.18 -9.78 -4.10
CA LYS A 4 7.22 -8.61 -5.01
C LYS A 4 6.33 -8.77 -6.26
N LEU A 5 6.08 -10.01 -6.69
CA LEU A 5 5.24 -10.36 -7.83
C LEU A 5 3.78 -9.92 -7.67
N VAL A 6 3.15 -10.15 -6.50
CA VAL A 6 1.76 -9.77 -6.26
C VAL A 6 1.62 -8.25 -6.30
N ARG A 7 2.54 -7.54 -5.64
CA ARG A 7 2.58 -6.07 -5.63
C ARG A 7 2.79 -5.49 -7.02
N ALA A 8 3.69 -6.08 -7.82
CA ALA A 8 3.90 -5.67 -9.21
C ALA A 8 2.64 -5.88 -10.07
N GLY A 9 1.95 -7.01 -9.90
CA GLY A 9 0.69 -7.29 -10.61
C GLY A 9 -0.41 -6.30 -10.27
N ILE A 10 -0.64 -6.05 -8.98
CA ILE A 10 -1.63 -5.06 -8.51
C ILE A 10 -1.28 -3.67 -9.03
N ARG A 11 -0.01 -3.25 -8.92
CA ARG A 11 0.44 -1.96 -9.44
C ARG A 11 0.13 -1.81 -10.92
N ARG A 12 0.43 -2.83 -11.73
CA ARG A 12 0.19 -2.79 -13.17
C ARG A 12 -1.30 -2.60 -13.48
N ILE A 13 -2.17 -3.32 -12.78
CA ILE A 13 -3.63 -3.19 -12.94
C ILE A 13 -4.09 -1.78 -12.57
N LEU A 14 -3.59 -1.22 -11.46
CA LEU A 14 -3.96 0.12 -11.00
C LEU A 14 -3.48 1.23 -11.96
N GLU A 15 -2.27 1.10 -12.51
CA GLU A 15 -1.71 2.06 -13.47
C GLU A 15 -2.45 2.07 -14.82
N ASP A 16 -3.11 0.99 -15.19
CA ASP A 16 -3.91 0.91 -16.41
C ASP A 16 -5.31 1.58 -16.26
N ILE A 17 -5.73 1.90 -15.03
CA ILE A 17 -7.01 2.57 -14.74
C ILE A 17 -6.84 4.09 -14.81
N LYS A 18 -7.60 4.74 -15.71
CA LYS A 18 -7.63 6.21 -15.79
C LYS A 18 -8.10 6.83 -14.47
N GLY A 19 -7.32 7.79 -13.97
CA GLY A 19 -7.63 8.51 -12.73
C GLY A 19 -7.02 7.88 -11.48
N ILE A 20 -6.38 6.71 -11.58
CA ILE A 20 -5.60 6.11 -10.49
C ILE A 20 -4.12 6.33 -10.77
N LYS A 21 -3.39 6.75 -9.75
CA LYS A 21 -1.93 6.88 -9.78
C LYS A 21 -1.35 6.21 -8.55
N VAL A 22 -0.49 5.22 -8.77
CA VAL A 22 0.30 4.62 -7.69
C VAL A 22 1.40 5.61 -7.29
N VAL A 23 1.23 6.27 -6.15
CA VAL A 23 2.15 7.32 -5.67
C VAL A 23 3.25 6.81 -4.74
N GLY A 24 3.09 5.60 -4.19
CA GLY A 24 4.04 4.99 -3.28
C GLY A 24 3.82 3.49 -3.11
N GLU A 25 4.84 2.79 -2.62
CA GLU A 25 4.79 1.39 -2.24
C GLU A 25 5.52 1.21 -0.90
N ALA A 26 5.01 0.30 -0.05
CA ALA A 26 5.62 -0.04 1.22
C ALA A 26 5.83 -1.56 1.35
N SER A 27 6.82 -1.95 2.15
CA SER A 27 7.12 -3.34 2.48
C SER A 27 6.44 -3.86 3.75
N CYS A 28 5.98 -2.97 4.63
CA CYS A 28 5.21 -3.27 5.84
C CYS A 28 4.25 -2.12 6.16
N GLY A 29 3.33 -2.34 7.10
CA GLY A 29 2.32 -1.36 7.47
C GLY A 29 2.89 -0.12 8.16
N GLU A 30 3.94 -0.26 8.98
CA GLU A 30 4.59 0.87 9.64
C GLU A 30 5.19 1.86 8.64
N ASP A 31 5.86 1.34 7.62
CA ASP A 31 6.44 2.15 6.54
C ASP A 31 5.32 2.83 5.74
N ALA A 32 4.22 2.11 5.47
CA ALA A 32 3.06 2.65 4.79
C ALA A 32 2.45 3.83 5.56
N VAL A 33 2.19 3.66 6.86
CA VAL A 33 1.61 4.70 7.72
C VAL A 33 2.53 5.92 7.82
N LYS A 34 3.83 5.71 8.05
CA LYS A 34 4.82 6.81 8.11
C LYS A 34 4.84 7.59 6.80
N TRP A 35 4.80 6.90 5.66
CA TRP A 35 4.81 7.54 4.35
C TRP A 35 3.51 8.32 4.08
N CYS A 36 2.35 7.77 4.44
CA CYS A 36 1.06 8.43 4.28
C CYS A 36 0.92 9.68 5.17
N ARG A 37 1.59 9.73 6.33
CA ARG A 37 1.60 10.93 7.19
C ARG A 37 2.30 12.14 6.54
N THR A 38 3.21 11.91 5.61
CA THR A 38 4.00 12.98 4.97
C THR A 38 3.65 13.21 3.50
N ASN A 39 2.79 12.37 2.92
CA ASN A 39 2.43 12.42 1.50
C ASN A 39 0.91 12.43 1.35
N ALA A 40 0.40 13.23 0.42
CA ALA A 40 -1.01 13.22 0.09
C ALA A 40 -1.36 11.92 -0.64
N VAL A 41 -2.23 11.11 -0.02
CA VAL A 41 -2.80 9.90 -0.59
C VAL A 41 -4.31 9.94 -0.43
N ASP A 42 -5.03 9.49 -1.46
CA ASP A 42 -6.49 9.40 -1.41
C ASP A 42 -6.94 8.04 -0.84
N VAL A 43 -6.21 6.97 -1.17
CA VAL A 43 -6.55 5.59 -0.81
C VAL A 43 -5.26 4.81 -0.55
N VAL A 44 -5.29 3.95 0.47
CA VAL A 44 -4.24 2.99 0.77
C VAL A 44 -4.78 1.58 0.54
N LEU A 45 -4.07 0.79 -0.26
CA LEU A 45 -4.32 -0.64 -0.39
C LEU A 45 -3.30 -1.40 0.45
N MET A 46 -3.74 -2.05 1.51
CA MET A 46 -2.87 -2.78 2.43
C MET A 46 -3.28 -4.25 2.56
N ASP A 47 -2.29 -5.14 2.56
CA ASP A 47 -2.50 -6.57 2.78
C ASP A 47 -2.69 -6.82 4.29
N MET A 48 -3.79 -7.48 4.67
CA MET A 48 -4.05 -7.85 6.07
C MET A 48 -3.04 -8.86 6.63
N SER A 49 -2.34 -9.59 5.75
CA SER A 49 -1.32 -10.58 6.13
C SER A 49 0.09 -9.99 6.20
N MET A 50 0.24 -8.66 6.10
CA MET A 50 1.55 -8.01 6.26
C MET A 50 2.05 -8.15 7.72
N PRO A 51 3.34 -8.46 7.92
CA PRO A 51 3.95 -8.39 9.25
C PRO A 51 4.01 -6.95 9.75
N GLY A 52 3.88 -6.76 11.06
CA GLY A 52 3.87 -5.45 11.70
C GLY A 52 2.45 -4.95 11.98
N ILE A 53 2.28 -3.63 12.08
CA ILE A 53 0.97 -2.98 12.21
C ILE A 53 0.13 -3.34 10.98
N GLY A 54 -0.89 -4.17 11.17
CA GLY A 54 -1.80 -4.61 10.11
C GLY A 54 -2.81 -3.54 9.72
N GLY A 55 -3.66 -3.84 8.73
CA GLY A 55 -4.76 -2.95 8.29
C GLY A 55 -5.67 -2.51 9.43
N LEU A 56 -5.91 -3.42 10.37
CA LEU A 56 -6.80 -3.19 11.50
C LEU A 56 -6.18 -2.27 12.57
N GLU A 57 -4.86 -2.19 12.64
CA GLU A 57 -4.13 -1.43 13.66
C GLU A 57 -3.62 -0.09 13.12
N ALA A 58 -3.54 0.06 11.78
CA ALA A 58 -3.10 1.28 11.10
C ALA A 58 -4.17 2.38 11.06
N ASP A 59 -5.45 2.02 11.21
CA ASP A 59 -6.59 2.95 11.26
C ASP A 59 -6.83 3.55 12.66
N ALA A 60 -6.02 3.17 13.68
CA ALA A 60 -6.13 3.64 15.06
C ALA A 60 -5.25 4.86 15.38
#